data_AF-A0A7V5MI53-F1
#
_entry.id   AF-A0A7V5MI53-F1
#
_cell.length_a   1.000
_cell.length_b   1.000
_cell.length_c   1.000
_cell.angle_alpha   90.00
_cell.angle_beta   90.00
_cell.angle_gamma   90.00
#
_symmetry.space_group_name_H-M   'P 1'
#
loop_
_entity.id
_entity.type
_entity.pdbx_description
1 polymer ?
#
loop_
_entity_poly.entity_id
_entity_poly.type
_entity_poly.pdbx_seq_one_letter_code
_entity_poly.pdbx_strand_id
1 'polypeptide(L)'
;MYTVEVEKACGCFKKSNFEAVTTFDTKEDAIMRAKVMECRMNQEFCFKHFFEAVDYGDKIVIHSTVRPDDDDEYDEEDDIKELMAKSQITIGFDPKEASPHDVELYDANRKDGK
;
A
#
# COMPACT_ATOMS: atom_id res chain seq x y z
N MET A 1 -26.70 23.77 -7.64
CA MET A 1 -25.50 24.06 -6.83
C MET A 1 -25.33 22.88 -5.89
N TYR A 2 -24.23 22.16 -6.03
CA TYR A 2 -23.88 21.00 -5.22
C TYR A 2 -22.80 21.40 -4.24
N THR A 3 -22.82 20.82 -3.04
CA THR A 3 -21.84 21.14 -1.99
C THR A 3 -21.07 19.90 -1.59
N VAL A 4 -19.75 20.01 -1.53
CA VAL A 4 -18.86 18.97 -0.97
C VAL A 4 -18.40 19.46 0.39
N GLU A 5 -18.71 18.70 1.44
CA GLU A 5 -18.35 18.98 2.82
C GLU A 5 -17.49 17.85 3.39
N VAL A 6 -16.40 18.19 4.07
CA VAL A 6 -15.55 17.23 4.77
C VAL A 6 -15.92 17.19 6.25
N GLU A 7 -16.56 16.11 6.68
CA GLU A 7 -16.92 15.89 8.07
C GLU A 7 -15.76 15.21 8.82
N LYS A 8 -15.56 15.59 10.09
CA LYS A 8 -14.49 15.05 10.95
C LYS A 8 -13.08 15.18 10.34
N ALA A 9 -12.66 16.42 10.11
CA ALA A 9 -11.29 16.77 9.77
C ALA A 9 -10.28 16.13 10.74
N CYS A 10 -9.54 15.13 10.27
CA CYS A 10 -8.38 14.58 10.96
C CYS A 10 -7.36 15.71 11.22
N GLY A 11 -6.47 15.56 12.21
CA GLY A 11 -5.38 16.50 12.46
C GLY A 11 -4.51 16.77 11.23
N CYS A 12 -4.39 15.81 10.31
CA CYS A 12 -3.73 15.98 9.01
C CYS A 12 -4.49 16.94 8.08
N PHE A 13 -5.82 16.84 8.03
CA PHE A 13 -6.66 17.75 7.24
C PHE A 13 -6.56 19.19 7.75
N LYS A 14 -6.55 19.40 9.07
CA LYS A 14 -6.39 20.74 9.67
C LYS A 14 -5.03 21.39 9.39
N LYS A 15 -4.00 20.59 9.15
CA LYS A 15 -2.67 21.07 8.74
C LYS A 15 -2.57 21.30 7.24
N SER A 16 -3.48 20.71 6.47
CA SER A 16 -3.54 20.86 5.03
C SER A 16 -4.27 22.13 4.63
N ASN A 17 -3.96 22.67 3.46
CA ASN A 17 -4.57 23.89 2.94
C ASN A 17 -5.86 23.59 2.13
N PHE A 18 -6.59 22.54 2.51
CA PHE A 18 -7.82 22.11 1.84
C PHE A 18 -9.04 22.85 2.41
N GLU A 19 -9.94 23.26 1.51
CA GLU A 19 -11.22 23.82 1.89
C GLU A 19 -12.16 22.72 2.40
N ALA A 20 -12.72 22.92 3.59
CA ALA A 20 -13.66 21.97 4.19
C ALA A 20 -15.02 21.95 3.48
N VAL A 21 -15.40 23.06 2.85
CA VAL A 21 -16.65 23.20 2.10
C VAL A 21 -16.31 23.78 0.73
N THR A 22 -16.72 23.09 -0.33
CA THR A 22 -16.58 23.58 -1.71
C THR A 22 -17.91 23.46 -2.43
N THR A 23 -18.27 24.48 -3.22
CA THR A 23 -19.53 24.54 -3.98
C THR A 23 -19.27 24.39 -5.47
N PHE A 24 -20.08 23.59 -6.14
CA PHE A 24 -19.98 23.30 -7.57
C PHE A 24 -21.31 23.55 -8.28
N ASP A 25 -21.26 23.86 -9.56
CA ASP A 25 -22.46 24.07 -10.38
C ASP A 25 -23.09 22.76 -10.84
N THR A 26 -22.27 21.74 -11.15
CA THR A 26 -22.69 20.44 -11.68
C THR A 26 -22.45 19.31 -10.67
N LYS A 27 -23.30 18.27 -10.74
CA LYS A 27 -23.19 17.09 -9.87
C LYS A 27 -21.93 16.30 -10.15
N GLU A 28 -21.61 16.13 -11.43
CA GLU A 28 -20.46 15.37 -11.92
C GLU A 28 -19.15 15.96 -11.39
N ASP A 29 -19.02 17.29 -11.40
CA ASP A 29 -17.83 17.98 -10.91
C ASP A 29 -17.69 17.85 -9.38
N ALA A 30 -18.81 17.96 -8.65
CA ALA A 30 -18.83 17.71 -7.21
C ALA A 30 -18.37 16.28 -6.85
N ILE A 31 -18.89 15.27 -7.55
CA ILE A 31 -18.50 13.86 -7.35
C ILE A 31 -17.02 13.66 -7.70
N MET A 32 -16.58 14.17 -8.84
CA MET A 32 -15.19 14.05 -9.28
C MET A 32 -14.26 14.69 -8.25
N ARG A 33 -14.58 15.89 -7.77
CA ARG A 33 -13.79 16.56 -6.74
C ARG A 33 -13.76 15.77 -5.44
N ALA A 34 -14.90 15.26 -4.99
CA ALA A 34 -14.99 14.45 -3.78
C ALA A 34 -14.12 13.19 -3.87
N LYS A 35 -14.10 12.51 -5.03
CA LYS A 35 -13.25 11.33 -5.27
C LYS A 35 -11.75 11.68 -5.30
N VAL A 36 -11.38 12.79 -5.94
CA VAL A 36 -9.99 13.26 -5.92
C VAL A 36 -9.53 13.59 -4.50
N MET A 37 -10.39 14.24 -3.72
CA MET A 37 -10.15 14.54 -2.31
C MET A 37 -9.99 13.27 -1.48
N GLU A 38 -10.91 12.30 -1.63
CA GLU A 38 -10.87 10.99 -0.98
C GLU A 38 -9.54 10.26 -1.26
N CYS A 39 -9.15 10.12 -2.53
CA CYS A 39 -7.91 9.46 -2.92
C CYS A 39 -6.68 10.16 -2.32
N ARG A 40 -6.63 11.49 -2.40
CA ARG A 40 -5.49 12.26 -1.92
C ARG A 40 -5.34 12.19 -0.40
N MET A 41 -6.45 12.26 0.33
CA MET A 41 -6.44 12.11 1.79
C MET A 41 -6.03 10.70 2.22
N ASN A 42 -6.50 9.67 1.52
CA ASN A 42 -6.10 8.29 1.79
C ASN A 42 -4.62 8.00 1.47
N GLN A 43 -3.99 8.77 0.57
CA GLN A 43 -2.58 8.60 0.15
C GLN A 43 -1.58 9.49 0.89
N GLU A 44 -1.95 10.73 1.28
CA GLU A 44 -1.00 11.70 1.84
C GLU A 44 -1.14 11.90 3.36
N PHE A 45 -2.25 11.48 3.99
CA PHE A 45 -2.48 11.73 5.41
C PHE A 45 -1.94 10.60 6.29
N CYS A 46 -2.45 10.52 7.52
CA CYS A 46 -1.96 9.65 8.58
C CYS A 46 -2.05 8.13 8.33
N PHE A 47 -2.63 7.66 7.22
CA PHE A 47 -2.94 6.24 6.93
C PHE A 47 -3.76 5.47 7.99
N LYS A 48 -4.04 6.09 9.14
CA LYS A 48 -4.85 5.56 10.26
C LYS A 48 -6.34 5.85 10.14
N HIS A 49 -6.71 6.75 9.24
CA HIS A 49 -8.11 7.04 8.95
C HIS A 49 -8.40 6.69 7.48
N PHE A 50 -9.51 6.02 7.23
CA PHE A 50 -10.12 5.91 5.91
C PHE A 50 -11.00 7.13 5.69
N PHE A 51 -10.94 7.69 4.48
CA PHE A 51 -11.87 8.70 4.02
C PHE A 51 -12.81 8.07 2.99
N GLU A 52 -14.11 8.32 3.13
CA GLU A 52 -15.15 7.85 2.23
C GLU A 52 -16.09 9.00 1.85
N ALA A 53 -16.33 9.21 0.56
CA ALA A 53 -17.28 10.20 0.04
C ALA A 53 -18.67 9.60 -0.18
N VAL A 54 -19.68 10.14 0.51
CA VAL A 54 -21.10 9.73 0.41
C VAL A 54 -21.91 10.82 -0.31
N ASP A 55 -22.58 10.43 -1.40
CA ASP A 55 -23.48 11.32 -2.18
C ASP A 55 -24.89 11.30 -1.59
N TYR A 56 -25.41 12.47 -1.22
CA TYR A 56 -26.78 12.68 -0.77
C TYR A 56 -27.64 13.38 -1.83
N GLY A 57 -27.24 13.32 -3.11
CA GLY A 57 -27.89 14.06 -4.19
C GLY A 57 -27.41 15.50 -4.28
N ASP A 58 -27.89 16.38 -3.40
CA ASP A 58 -27.58 17.83 -3.43
C ASP A 58 -26.27 18.20 -2.69
N LYS A 59 -25.81 17.31 -1.80
CA LYS A 59 -24.57 17.47 -1.06
C LYS A 59 -23.78 16.16 -1.01
N ILE A 60 -22.47 16.27 -0.94
CA ILE A 60 -21.54 15.16 -0.82
C ILE A 60 -20.80 15.35 0.48
N VAL A 61 -20.83 14.36 1.36
CA VAL A 61 -20.16 14.42 2.66
C VAL A 61 -19.04 13.40 2.68
N ILE A 62 -17.84 13.85 3.02
CA ILE A 62 -16.67 12.98 3.20
C ILE A 62 -16.56 12.65 4.69
N HIS A 63 -16.70 11.38 5.04
CA HIS A 63 -16.56 10.91 6.41
C HIS A 63 -15.17 10.31 6.63
N SER A 64 -14.61 10.52 7.82
CA SER A 64 -13.41 9.81 8.27
C SER A 64 -13.78 8.71 9.27
N THR A 65 -13.30 7.49 9.00
CA THR A 65 -13.40 6.33 9.89
C THR A 65 -12.00 5.89 10.31
N VAL A 66 -11.84 5.43 11.55
CA VAL A 66 -10.54 4.91 12.03
C VAL A 66 -10.33 3.53 11.42
N ARG A 67 -9.14 3.27 10.87
CA ARG A 67 -8.78 1.92 10.44
C ARG A 67 -8.63 1.05 11.68
N PRO A 68 -9.22 -0.16 11.76
CA PRO A 68 -8.82 -1.11 12.78
C PRO A 68 -7.32 -1.39 12.60
N ASP A 69 -6.57 -1.38 13.69
CA ASP A 69 -5.19 -1.87 13.67
C ASP A 69 -5.28 -3.40 13.47
N ASP A 70 -4.75 -3.92 12.35
CA ASP A 70 -4.50 -5.36 12.11
C ASP A 70 -3.35 -5.85 13.02
N ASP A 71 -3.44 -5.54 14.32
CA ASP A 71 -2.54 -6.04 15.37
C ASP A 71 -2.99 -7.45 15.85
N ASP A 72 -3.78 -8.17 15.06
CA ASP A 72 -3.91 -9.61 15.19
C ASP A 72 -2.78 -10.25 14.38
N GLU A 73 -1.59 -10.26 15.00
CA GLU A 73 -0.68 -11.40 15.06
C GLU A 73 -1.07 -12.63 14.19
N TYR A 74 -0.95 -12.53 12.86
CA TYR A 74 -0.78 -13.71 12.02
C TYR A 74 0.71 -14.01 12.03
N ASP A 75 1.11 -14.95 12.88
CA ASP A 75 2.40 -15.62 12.82
C ASP A 75 2.48 -16.44 11.50
N GLU A 76 2.61 -15.74 10.37
CA GLU A 76 2.77 -16.32 9.02
C GLU A 76 4.02 -17.22 8.94
N GLU A 77 4.87 -17.24 9.97
CA GLU A 77 6.02 -18.13 10.04
C GLU A 77 5.63 -19.61 10.12
N ASP A 78 4.49 -19.97 10.70
CA ASP A 78 4.07 -21.37 10.81
C ASP A 78 3.50 -21.89 9.49
N ASP A 79 2.75 -21.08 8.75
CA ASP A 79 2.13 -21.47 7.48
C ASP A 79 3.17 -21.71 6.38
N ILE A 80 4.21 -20.88 6.30
CA ILE A 80 5.27 -21.04 5.28
C ILE A 80 6.13 -22.27 5.57
N LYS A 81 6.47 -22.54 6.84
CA LYS A 81 7.26 -23.73 7.24
C LYS A 81 6.49 -25.03 6.96
N GLU A 82 5.19 -25.05 7.26
CA GLU A 82 4.35 -26.22 7.01
C GLU A 82 4.12 -26.48 5.50
N LEU A 83 3.95 -25.41 4.70
CA LEU A 83 3.87 -25.52 3.24
C LEU A 83 5.17 -26.03 2.61
N MET A 84 6.33 -25.57 3.10
CA MET A 84 7.64 -26.08 2.66
C MET A 84 7.80 -27.56 3.01
N ALA A 85 7.37 -27.97 4.21
CA ALA A 85 7.41 -29.37 4.65
C ALA A 85 6.45 -30.30 3.88
N LYS A 86 5.27 -29.79 3.47
CA LYS A 86 4.31 -30.53 2.64
C LYS A 86 4.73 -30.58 1.17
N SER A 87 5.55 -29.64 0.71
CA SER A 87 6.05 -29.65 -0.66
C SER A 87 7.10 -30.76 -0.82
N GLN A 88 6.83 -31.76 -1.69
CA GLN A 88 7.80 -32.80 -2.07
C GLN A 88 8.90 -32.27 -3.00
N ILE A 89 9.34 -31.02 -2.81
CA ILE A 89 10.38 -30.42 -3.65
C ILE A 89 11.73 -30.73 -2.99
N THR A 90 12.32 -31.85 -3.38
CA THR A 90 13.73 -32.12 -3.07
C THR A 90 14.58 -31.24 -3.98
N ILE A 91 15.03 -30.08 -3.49
CA ILE A 91 16.09 -29.33 -4.14
C ILE A 91 17.37 -30.11 -3.88
N GLY A 92 17.82 -30.89 -4.86
CA GLY A 92 19.09 -31.60 -4.82
C GLY A 92 20.24 -30.61 -4.85
N PHE A 93 20.63 -30.08 -3.68
CA PHE A 93 21.86 -29.33 -3.53
C PHE A 93 22.98 -30.33 -3.26
N ASP A 94 23.72 -30.70 -4.30
CA ASP A 94 24.89 -31.56 -4.20
C ASP A 94 26.11 -30.68 -3.83
N PRO A 95 26.61 -30.69 -2.58
CA PRO A 95 27.65 -29.77 -2.11
C PRO A 95 29.03 -30.03 -2.75
N LYS A 96 29.12 -30.98 -3.69
CA LYS A 96 30.33 -31.27 -4.47
C LYS A 96 30.34 -30.61 -5.84
N GLU A 97 29.21 -30.14 -6.34
CA GLU A 97 29.17 -29.42 -7.62
C GLU A 97 29.38 -27.94 -7.35
N ALA A 98 30.52 -27.43 -7.81
CA ALA A 98 30.86 -26.01 -7.70
C ALA A 98 29.77 -25.15 -8.33
N SER A 99 29.48 -23.98 -7.73
CA SER A 99 28.59 -23.00 -8.33
C SER A 99 29.11 -22.62 -9.72
N PRO A 100 28.25 -22.42 -10.74
CA PRO A 100 28.67 -21.98 -12.08
C PRO A 100 29.52 -20.70 -12.07
N HIS A 101 29.43 -19.91 -10.98
CA HIS A 101 30.21 -18.71 -10.77
C HIS A 101 31.66 -18.93 -10.30
N ASP A 102 32.01 -20.13 -9.82
CA ASP A 102 33.35 -20.41 -9.28
C ASP A 102 34.34 -20.92 -10.34
N VAL A 103 33.86 -21.32 -11.52
CA VAL A 103 34.70 -21.91 -12.57
C VAL A 103 35.54 -20.84 -13.30
N GLU A 104 35.04 -19.60 -13.42
CA GLU A 104 35.73 -18.54 -14.18
C GLU A 104 36.90 -17.89 -13.42
N LEU A 105 37.00 -18.07 -12.09
CA LEU A 105 38.09 -17.51 -11.28
C LEU A 105 39.34 -18.41 -11.24
N TYR A 106 39.19 -19.71 -11.53
CA TYR A 106 40.31 -20.66 -11.45
C TYR A 106 41.16 -20.72 -12.73
N ASP A 107 40.56 -20.46 -13.90
CA ASP A 107 41.28 -20.49 -15.19
C ASP A 107 42.09 -19.23 -15.47
N ALA A 108 41.74 -18.10 -14.84
CA ALA A 108 42.50 -16.85 -14.95
C ALA A 108 43.83 -16.88 -14.19
N ASN A 109 43.93 -17.68 -13.12
CA ASN A 109 45.11 -17.70 -12.22
C ASN A 109 46.19 -18.72 -12.59
N ARG A 110 46.04 -19.48 -13.68
CA ARG A 110 47.04 -20.46 -14.15
C ARG A 110 47.96 -19.95 -15.26
N LYS A 111 47.71 -18.78 -15.86
CA LYS A 111 48.50 -18.27 -17.01
C LYS A 111 49.64 -17.31 -16.68
N ASP A 112 49.85 -16.95 -15.41
CA ASP A 112 50.95 -16.04 -15.00
C ASP A 112 51.84 -16.61 -13.87
N GLY A 113 52.12 -17.92 -13.89
CA GLY A 113 52.80 -18.56 -12.77
C GLY A 113 53.58 -19.84 -13.04
N LYS A 114 54.29 -19.93 -14.18
CA LYS A 114 55.60 -20.60 -14.40
C LYS A 114 55.84 -20.94 -15.86
#